data_AF-A0A1M7QF88-F1
#
_entry.id   AF-A0A1M7QF88-F1
#
_cell.length_a   1.000
_cell.length_b   1.000
_cell.length_c   1.000
_cell.angle_alpha   90.00
_cell.angle_beta   90.00
_cell.angle_gamma   90.00
#
_symmetry.space_group_name_H-M   'P 1'
#
loop_
_entity.id
_entity.type
_entity.pdbx_description
1 polymer ?
#
loop_
_entity_poly.entity_id
_entity_poly.type
_entity_poly.pdbx_seq_one_letter_code
_entity_poly.pdbx_strand_id
1 'polypeptide(L)'
;MKHYSYFLLALALAGCVENKQQEQQADSTVQTVEKNNEPAPAPATPATSEAAPENIIRERAQGTVTLLDSVNGHPMVQVNDNVQLEAGIPRKGWASTLVTTELSDAQTEGQLLKKGSPIIANGKTVGKVLEDVVIEMTFKNDKGVNTGVFHAAVQQSKLKTGTVIETVLANYLKEHTSRTLSDMQSFIKQFQLEPLDNNKPYIEYYNYESAADDPSPGYRTVLVFHQDKLIGVVDSRTLQLAGAKHYQLDRDYHGYFFADTDEKLRKEYITKFNQFVNAAD
;
A
#
# COMPACT_ATOMS: atom_id res chain seq x y z
N MET A 1 -22.51 26.20 50.94
CA MET A 1 -22.75 27.60 50.52
C MET A 1 -23.22 27.57 49.07
N LYS A 2 -24.43 28.10 48.85
CA LYS A 2 -25.17 28.10 47.58
C LYS A 2 -25.01 29.48 46.95
N HIS A 3 -24.84 29.56 45.62
CA HIS A 3 -25.28 30.73 44.87
C HIS A 3 -26.04 30.29 43.62
N TYR A 4 -27.33 30.59 43.64
CA TYR A 4 -28.22 30.63 42.48
C TYR A 4 -28.33 32.09 42.02
N SER A 5 -28.65 32.25 40.72
CA SER A 5 -29.43 33.33 40.08
C SER A 5 -28.68 33.98 38.93
N TYR A 6 -29.25 34.29 37.76
CA TYR A 6 -30.46 33.94 37.01
C TYR A 6 -30.45 34.87 35.76
N PHE A 7 -31.23 34.54 34.73
CA PHE A 7 -31.69 35.40 33.60
C PHE A 7 -30.73 35.57 32.38
N LEU A 8 -31.03 34.94 31.22
CA LEU A 8 -31.97 35.34 30.13
C LEU A 8 -31.28 36.32 29.16
N LEU A 9 -31.41 36.29 27.82
CA LEU A 9 -32.43 35.79 26.89
C LEU A 9 -31.78 35.70 25.47
N ALA A 10 -32.41 34.92 24.60
CA ALA A 10 -32.06 34.58 23.22
C ALA A 10 -32.24 35.67 22.14
N LEU A 11 -31.65 35.43 20.95
CA LEU A 11 -32.15 35.65 19.56
C LEU A 11 -30.91 35.66 18.63
N ALA A 12 -30.57 34.64 17.84
CA ALA A 12 -31.22 33.96 16.70
C ALA A 12 -31.09 34.70 15.35
N LEU A 13 -30.76 33.89 14.31
CA LEU A 13 -30.80 34.13 12.85
C LEU A 13 -29.64 34.97 12.28
N ALA A 14 -29.08 34.78 11.09
CA ALA A 14 -29.14 33.82 9.96
C ALA A 14 -27.93 34.22 9.04
N GLY A 15 -27.43 33.47 8.07
CA GLY A 15 -28.01 32.35 7.36
C GLY A 15 -26.98 31.60 6.49
N CYS A 16 -27.48 30.49 5.94
CA CYS A 16 -26.85 29.71 4.89
C CYS A 16 -26.96 30.47 3.56
N VAL A 17 -25.88 30.49 2.77
CA VAL A 17 -25.97 30.80 1.33
C VAL A 17 -25.47 29.58 0.58
N GLU A 18 -26.42 29.00 -0.13
CA GLU A 18 -26.33 27.86 -1.03
C GLU A 18 -26.05 28.44 -2.42
N ASN A 19 -24.86 28.18 -2.98
CA ASN A 19 -24.50 28.71 -4.29
C ASN A 19 -24.79 27.65 -5.36
N LYS A 20 -25.87 27.89 -6.12
CA LYS A 20 -26.32 27.04 -7.23
C LYS A 20 -25.44 27.21 -8.47
N GLN A 21 -25.25 26.09 -9.14
CA GLN A 21 -24.69 25.95 -10.49
C GLN A 21 -25.37 26.89 -11.49
N GLN A 22 -24.55 27.47 -12.38
CA GLN A 22 -25.01 28.12 -13.59
C GLN A 22 -24.56 27.25 -14.78
N GLU A 23 -25.48 26.44 -15.28
CA GLU A 23 -25.38 25.81 -16.59
C GLU A 23 -25.60 26.89 -17.66
N GLN A 24 -24.63 27.08 -18.55
CA GLN A 24 -24.83 27.79 -19.80
C GLN A 24 -25.11 26.76 -20.90
N GLN A 25 -26.38 26.62 -21.24
CA GLN A 25 -26.83 26.10 -22.53
C GLN A 25 -26.56 27.16 -23.60
N ALA A 26 -25.89 26.78 -24.68
CA ALA A 26 -25.96 27.47 -25.96
C ALA A 26 -26.65 26.53 -26.95
N ASP A 27 -27.79 27.00 -27.44
CA ASP A 27 -28.65 26.37 -28.41
C ASP A 27 -28.23 26.77 -29.85
N SER A 28 -28.39 25.79 -30.74
CA SER A 28 -28.81 25.90 -32.14
C SER A 28 -27.92 26.53 -33.24
N THR A 29 -27.59 25.61 -34.16
CA THR A 29 -27.91 25.62 -35.60
C THR A 29 -26.92 26.18 -36.64
N VAL A 30 -26.41 25.23 -37.42
CA VAL A 30 -26.37 25.16 -38.90
C VAL A 30 -25.56 26.22 -39.65
N GLN A 31 -24.38 25.80 -40.12
CA GLN A 31 -23.95 26.05 -41.51
C GLN A 31 -23.32 24.78 -42.12
N THR A 32 -24.08 24.17 -43.03
CA THR A 32 -23.58 23.39 -44.18
C THR A 32 -23.09 24.43 -45.22
N VAL A 33 -22.00 24.35 -45.99
CA VAL A 33 -21.43 23.31 -46.86
C VAL A 33 -20.03 23.84 -47.26
N GLU A 34 -18.97 23.02 -47.31
CA GLU A 34 -18.10 22.93 -48.51
C GLU A 34 -17.18 21.71 -48.45
N LYS A 35 -17.19 20.97 -49.55
CA LYS A 35 -16.69 19.61 -49.69
C LYS A 35 -15.35 19.69 -50.42
N ASN A 36 -14.25 19.78 -49.67
CA ASN A 36 -12.91 19.60 -50.23
C ASN A 36 -12.43 18.18 -49.95
N ASN A 37 -12.30 17.41 -51.02
CA ASN A 37 -11.63 16.11 -51.02
C ASN A 37 -10.12 16.36 -50.92
N GLU A 38 -9.59 16.30 -49.71
CA GLU A 38 -8.15 16.14 -49.46
C GLU A 38 -7.93 14.74 -48.83
N PRO A 39 -6.95 13.95 -49.32
CA PRO A 39 -6.73 12.60 -48.80
C PRO A 39 -6.37 12.65 -47.32
N ALA A 40 -7.10 11.87 -46.52
CA ALA A 40 -6.92 11.79 -45.08
C ALA A 40 -5.45 11.55 -44.71
N PRO A 41 -4.84 12.37 -43.83
CA PRO A 41 -3.57 12.00 -43.22
C PRO A 41 -3.77 10.67 -42.48
N ALA A 42 -2.81 9.77 -42.65
CA ALA A 42 -2.81 8.45 -42.03
C ALA A 42 -3.18 8.56 -40.54
N PRO A 43 -4.03 7.67 -40.00
CA PRO A 43 -4.41 7.71 -38.59
C PRO A 43 -3.14 7.68 -37.74
N ALA A 44 -2.91 8.77 -37.02
CA ALA A 44 -1.88 8.84 -36.01
C ALA A 44 -2.11 7.68 -35.05
N THR A 45 -1.10 6.82 -34.90
CA THR A 45 -1.06 5.78 -33.88
C THR A 45 -1.47 6.42 -32.55
N PRO A 46 -2.49 5.89 -31.84
CA PRO A 46 -2.83 6.43 -30.55
C PRO A 46 -1.58 6.34 -29.68
N ALA A 47 -1.06 7.50 -29.28
CA ALA A 47 -0.06 7.58 -28.24
C ALA A 47 -0.61 6.77 -27.08
N THR A 48 0.08 5.68 -26.75
CA THR A 48 -0.24 4.89 -25.58
C THR A 48 -0.14 5.87 -24.42
N SER A 49 -1.28 6.33 -23.91
CA SER A 49 -1.37 7.02 -22.65
C SER A 49 -0.65 6.12 -21.67
N GLU A 50 0.56 6.49 -21.25
CA GLU A 50 1.24 5.83 -20.13
C GLU A 50 0.25 5.89 -18.98
N ALA A 51 -0.39 4.76 -18.70
CA ALA A 51 -1.22 4.63 -17.53
C ALA A 51 -0.32 5.01 -16.35
N ALA A 52 -0.82 5.88 -15.46
CA ALA A 52 -0.11 6.20 -14.24
C ALA A 52 0.34 4.88 -13.58
N PRO A 53 1.59 4.80 -13.10
CA PRO A 53 2.13 3.56 -12.55
C PRO A 53 1.17 3.04 -11.48
N GLU A 54 0.83 1.75 -11.58
CA GLU A 54 -0.09 1.10 -10.64
C GLU A 54 0.47 1.23 -9.22
N ASN A 55 -0.36 1.66 -8.27
CA ASN A 55 0.02 1.67 -6.86
C ASN A 55 0.19 0.23 -6.36
N ILE A 56 1.32 -0.04 -5.70
CA ILE A 56 1.68 -1.35 -5.15
C ILE A 56 1.66 -1.23 -3.62
N ILE A 57 0.49 -1.50 -3.03
CA ILE A 57 0.30 -1.42 -1.57
C ILE A 57 0.84 -2.69 -0.89
N ARG A 58 0.73 -3.84 -1.56
CA ARG A 58 1.18 -5.16 -1.10
C ARG A 58 1.63 -6.01 -2.28
N GLU A 59 2.29 -7.13 -1.98
CA GLU A 59 2.70 -8.12 -2.95
C GLU A 59 1.52 -8.70 -3.74
N ARG A 60 1.82 -9.26 -4.91
CA ARG A 60 0.85 -9.91 -5.77
C ARG A 60 1.20 -11.36 -6.06
N ALA A 61 0.19 -12.19 -6.26
CA ALA A 61 0.36 -13.54 -6.76
C ALA A 61 1.03 -13.55 -8.15
N GLN A 62 1.97 -14.48 -8.36
CA GLN A 62 2.62 -14.74 -9.64
C GLN A 62 2.00 -16.00 -10.28
N GLY A 63 1.15 -15.78 -11.27
CA GLY A 63 0.31 -16.80 -11.89
C GLY A 63 -0.85 -17.22 -10.98
N THR A 64 -1.50 -18.33 -11.33
CA THR A 64 -2.47 -18.96 -10.44
C THR A 64 -1.73 -19.61 -9.27
N VAL A 65 -2.06 -19.20 -8.05
CA VAL A 65 -1.38 -19.63 -6.83
C VAL A 65 -2.36 -20.36 -5.92
N THR A 66 -1.94 -21.52 -5.41
CA THR A 66 -2.63 -22.22 -4.34
C THR A 66 -2.04 -21.79 -3.00
N LEU A 67 -2.90 -21.25 -2.14
CA LEU A 67 -2.59 -20.88 -0.77
C LEU A 67 -2.93 -22.05 0.16
N LEU A 68 -2.12 -22.25 1.18
CA LEU A 68 -2.26 -23.34 2.14
C LEU A 68 -2.78 -22.84 3.48
N ASP A 69 -3.37 -23.73 4.28
CA ASP A 69 -3.78 -23.42 5.66
C ASP A 69 -2.60 -23.06 6.59
N SER A 70 -1.40 -23.53 6.23
CA SER A 70 -0.17 -23.40 7.00
C SER A 70 1.04 -23.76 6.12
N VAL A 71 2.25 -23.54 6.64
CA VAL A 71 3.49 -23.92 5.94
C VAL A 71 3.51 -25.42 5.66
N ASN A 72 3.61 -25.79 4.38
CA ASN A 72 3.49 -27.18 3.89
C ASN A 72 2.17 -27.88 4.25
N GLY A 73 1.12 -27.13 4.57
CA GLY A 73 -0.17 -27.66 4.97
C GLY A 73 -1.08 -28.00 3.78
N HIS A 74 -2.39 -27.98 4.01
CA HIS A 74 -3.36 -28.40 3.00
C HIS A 74 -3.77 -27.22 2.09
N PRO A 75 -4.00 -27.47 0.79
CA PRO A 75 -4.59 -26.49 -0.11
C PRO A 75 -5.93 -25.97 0.42
N MET A 76 -6.02 -24.66 0.61
CA MET A 76 -7.20 -24.03 1.19
C MET A 76 -7.90 -23.12 0.17
N VAL A 77 -7.14 -22.33 -0.58
CA VAL A 77 -7.66 -21.36 -1.55
C VAL A 77 -6.80 -21.36 -2.79
N GLN A 78 -7.39 -21.08 -3.95
CA GLN A 78 -6.67 -20.76 -5.18
C GLN A 78 -6.99 -19.34 -5.60
N VAL A 79 -5.96 -18.53 -5.84
CA VAL A 79 -6.08 -17.15 -6.34
C VAL A 79 -5.48 -17.03 -7.74
N ASN A 80 -6.02 -16.11 -8.53
CA ASN A 80 -5.56 -15.81 -9.89
C ASN A 80 -4.25 -15.00 -9.88
N ASP A 81 -3.66 -14.83 -11.06
CA ASP A 81 -2.51 -13.94 -11.23
C ASP A 81 -2.84 -12.51 -10.78
N ASN A 82 -1.82 -11.81 -10.28
CA ASN A 82 -1.89 -10.40 -9.91
C ASN A 82 -2.84 -10.05 -8.74
N VAL A 83 -3.40 -11.05 -8.06
CA VAL A 83 -4.20 -10.87 -6.83
C VAL A 83 -3.30 -10.36 -5.72
N GLN A 84 -3.75 -9.32 -5.01
CA GLN A 84 -3.04 -8.75 -3.88
C GLN A 84 -2.99 -9.77 -2.72
N LEU A 85 -1.82 -9.94 -2.13
CA LEU A 85 -1.56 -10.78 -0.98
C LEU A 85 -0.81 -9.95 0.06
N GLU A 86 -1.36 -9.81 1.25
CA GLU A 86 -0.68 -9.15 2.37
C GLU A 86 0.33 -10.13 3.00
N ALA A 87 1.42 -10.36 2.29
CA ALA A 87 2.43 -11.35 2.65
C ALA A 87 3.37 -10.81 3.73
N GLY A 88 3.51 -11.57 4.81
CA GLY A 88 4.44 -11.33 5.91
C GLY A 88 5.89 -11.66 5.60
N ILE A 89 6.74 -11.58 6.62
CA ILE A 89 8.18 -11.79 6.55
C ILE A 89 8.47 -13.25 6.15
N PRO A 90 9.14 -13.50 5.01
CA PRO A 90 9.40 -14.86 4.59
C PRO A 90 10.33 -15.62 5.56
N ARG A 91 9.90 -16.78 6.01
CA ARG A 91 10.69 -17.73 6.82
C ARG A 91 10.81 -19.06 6.08
N LYS A 92 12.05 -19.47 5.79
CA LYS A 92 12.36 -20.72 5.06
C LYS A 92 11.60 -20.86 3.72
N GLY A 93 11.47 -19.74 2.98
CA GLY A 93 10.82 -19.69 1.66
C GLY A 93 9.29 -19.61 1.69
N TRP A 94 8.69 -19.45 2.87
CA TRP A 94 7.24 -19.29 3.06
C TRP A 94 6.91 -17.97 3.75
N ALA A 95 5.79 -17.37 3.40
CA ALA A 95 5.23 -16.22 4.10
C ALA A 95 3.82 -16.56 4.62
N SER A 96 3.50 -16.10 5.83
CA SER A 96 2.11 -15.91 6.23
C SER A 96 1.47 -14.88 5.31
N THR A 97 0.19 -14.97 5.01
CA THR A 97 -0.52 -13.95 4.25
C THR A 97 -1.94 -13.81 4.74
N LEU A 98 -2.42 -12.57 4.79
CA LEU A 98 -3.86 -12.31 4.88
C LEU A 98 -4.46 -12.32 3.48
N VAL A 99 -5.64 -12.93 3.38
CA VAL A 99 -6.48 -12.87 2.19
C VAL A 99 -7.77 -12.16 2.56
N THR A 100 -8.13 -11.16 1.77
CA THR A 100 -9.39 -10.45 1.91
C THR A 100 -10.37 -10.90 0.83
N THR A 101 -11.64 -11.02 1.20
CA THR A 101 -12.72 -11.28 0.23
C THR A 101 -13.99 -10.56 0.63
N GLU A 102 -14.69 -10.00 -0.34
CA GLU A 102 -16.05 -9.50 -0.14
C GLU A 102 -16.99 -10.66 0.22
N LEU A 103 -17.91 -10.41 1.15
CA LEU A 103 -18.81 -11.39 1.71
C LEU A 103 -20.26 -11.09 1.33
N SER A 104 -21.03 -12.15 1.10
CA SER A 104 -22.50 -12.09 1.15
C SER A 104 -22.98 -11.96 2.60
N ASP A 105 -24.24 -11.58 2.79
CA ASP A 105 -24.87 -11.51 4.13
C ASP A 105 -24.80 -12.86 4.86
N ALA A 106 -25.09 -13.96 4.15
CA ALA A 106 -25.02 -15.31 4.71
C ALA A 106 -23.60 -15.71 5.16
N GLN A 107 -22.57 -15.33 4.39
CA GLN A 107 -21.17 -15.57 4.77
C GLN A 107 -20.72 -14.67 5.92
N THR A 108 -21.27 -13.45 6.01
CA THR A 108 -21.00 -12.52 7.10
C THR A 108 -21.58 -13.05 8.42
N GLU A 109 -22.82 -13.53 8.41
CA GLU A 109 -23.48 -14.09 9.59
C GLU A 109 -22.85 -15.43 10.02
N GLY A 110 -22.55 -16.31 9.06
CA GLY A 110 -21.97 -17.63 9.33
C GLY A 110 -20.46 -17.65 9.56
N GLN A 111 -19.76 -16.54 9.27
CA GLN A 111 -18.29 -16.43 9.32
C GLN A 111 -17.56 -17.60 8.63
N LEU A 112 -18.12 -18.08 7.51
CA LEU A 112 -17.63 -19.28 6.84
C LEU A 112 -17.74 -19.14 5.32
N LEU A 113 -16.64 -19.42 4.63
CA LEU A 113 -16.62 -19.62 3.19
C LEU A 113 -16.67 -21.12 2.92
N LYS A 114 -17.73 -21.58 2.24
CA LYS A 114 -17.84 -22.98 1.84
C LYS A 114 -16.90 -23.32 0.69
N LYS A 115 -16.45 -24.56 0.62
CA LYS A 115 -15.77 -25.12 -0.56
C LYS A 115 -16.49 -24.75 -1.86
N GLY A 116 -15.73 -24.24 -2.82
CA GLY A 116 -16.23 -23.76 -4.11
C GLY A 116 -16.71 -22.31 -4.12
N SER A 117 -16.79 -21.64 -2.95
CA SER A 117 -17.13 -20.21 -2.89
C SER A 117 -16.10 -19.37 -3.67
N PRO A 118 -16.52 -18.30 -4.37
CA PRO A 118 -15.59 -17.40 -5.02
C PRO A 118 -14.82 -16.57 -3.98
N ILE A 119 -13.56 -16.25 -4.30
CA ILE A 119 -12.84 -15.14 -3.65
C ILE A 119 -13.13 -13.89 -4.48
N ILE A 120 -13.60 -12.82 -3.84
CA ILE A 120 -14.05 -11.60 -4.52
C ILE A 120 -13.22 -10.42 -4.02
N ALA A 121 -12.62 -9.69 -4.96
CA ALA A 121 -11.93 -8.45 -4.68
C ALA A 121 -12.39 -7.37 -5.68
N ASN A 122 -12.83 -6.22 -5.16
CA ASN A 122 -13.35 -5.12 -5.95
C ASN A 122 -14.50 -5.54 -6.89
N GLY A 123 -15.44 -6.34 -6.36
CA GLY A 123 -16.58 -6.89 -7.10
C GLY A 123 -16.24 -7.90 -8.20
N LYS A 124 -14.97 -8.35 -8.30
CA LYS A 124 -14.54 -9.33 -9.30
C LYS A 124 -14.14 -10.64 -8.62
N THR A 125 -14.53 -11.77 -9.23
CA THR A 125 -14.02 -13.07 -8.82
C THR A 125 -12.53 -13.18 -9.17
N VAL A 126 -11.70 -13.34 -8.15
CA VAL A 126 -10.24 -13.40 -8.27
C VAL A 126 -9.67 -14.74 -7.80
N GLY A 127 -10.52 -15.68 -7.41
CA GLY A 127 -10.10 -16.98 -6.93
C GLY A 127 -11.28 -17.83 -6.50
N LYS A 128 -10.97 -18.95 -5.86
CA LYS A 128 -11.96 -19.87 -5.30
C LYS A 128 -11.44 -20.57 -4.06
N VAL A 129 -12.37 -20.90 -3.19
CA VAL A 129 -12.14 -21.69 -1.99
C VAL A 129 -12.08 -23.18 -2.34
N LEU A 130 -11.04 -23.88 -1.89
CA LEU A 130 -10.81 -25.30 -2.17
C LEU A 130 -11.33 -26.22 -1.06
N GLU A 131 -11.37 -25.73 0.18
CA GLU A 131 -11.92 -26.38 1.37
C GLU A 131 -12.61 -25.33 2.24
N ASP A 132 -13.53 -25.72 3.13
CA ASP A 132 -14.23 -24.76 4.00
C ASP A 132 -13.23 -23.89 4.80
N VAL A 133 -13.42 -22.56 4.80
CA VAL A 133 -12.54 -21.58 5.45
C VAL A 133 -13.34 -20.74 6.44
N VAL A 134 -12.87 -20.71 7.69
CA VAL A 134 -13.42 -19.82 8.72
C VAL A 134 -12.90 -18.41 8.49
N ILE A 135 -13.80 -17.44 8.54
CA ILE A 135 -13.46 -16.02 8.48
C ILE A 135 -13.07 -15.58 9.89
N GLU A 136 -11.87 -15.03 10.02
CA GLU A 136 -11.30 -14.68 11.33
C GLU A 136 -11.66 -13.26 11.75
N MET A 137 -11.81 -12.36 10.78
CA MET A 137 -12.17 -10.97 11.01
C MET A 137 -13.10 -10.47 9.90
N THR A 138 -14.03 -9.59 10.26
CA THR A 138 -14.89 -8.88 9.31
C THR A 138 -14.79 -7.37 9.51
N PHE A 139 -14.84 -6.62 8.42
CA PHE A 139 -14.90 -5.16 8.44
C PHE A 139 -15.63 -4.64 7.18
N LYS A 140 -15.89 -3.34 7.12
CA LYS A 140 -16.40 -2.69 5.91
C LYS A 140 -15.24 -2.04 5.16
N ASN A 141 -15.08 -2.35 3.88
CA ASN A 141 -14.09 -1.69 3.04
C ASN A 141 -14.47 -0.23 2.75
N ASP A 142 -13.62 0.47 2.00
CA ASP A 142 -13.81 1.86 1.55
C ASP A 142 -15.13 2.11 0.79
N LYS A 143 -15.69 1.07 0.17
CA LYS A 143 -16.98 1.10 -0.54
C LYS A 143 -18.16 0.68 0.34
N GLY A 144 -17.95 0.43 1.63
CA GLY A 144 -18.97 0.00 2.57
C GLY A 144 -19.40 -1.46 2.45
N VAL A 145 -18.67 -2.28 1.68
CA VAL A 145 -18.95 -3.71 1.46
C VAL A 145 -18.34 -4.55 2.58
N ASN A 146 -19.12 -5.50 3.11
CA ASN A 146 -18.64 -6.44 4.13
C ASN A 146 -17.51 -7.28 3.55
N THR A 147 -16.37 -7.27 4.22
CA THR A 147 -15.14 -7.94 3.82
C THR A 147 -14.68 -8.85 4.94
N GLY A 148 -14.34 -10.09 4.60
CA GLY A 148 -13.76 -11.08 5.50
C GLY A 148 -12.27 -11.19 5.29
N VAL A 149 -11.56 -11.54 6.37
CA VAL A 149 -10.13 -11.81 6.38
C VAL A 149 -9.89 -13.19 6.97
N PHE A 150 -8.95 -13.93 6.40
CA PHE A 150 -8.41 -15.16 6.95
C PHE A 150 -6.92 -15.29 6.63
N HIS A 151 -6.20 -16.03 7.47
CA HIS A 151 -4.79 -16.32 7.25
C HIS A 151 -4.61 -17.50 6.28
N ALA A 152 -3.53 -17.43 5.53
CA ALA A 152 -3.03 -18.52 4.72
C ALA A 152 -1.50 -18.49 4.67
N ALA A 153 -0.90 -19.51 4.05
CA ALA A 153 0.51 -19.55 3.74
C ALA A 153 0.74 -19.56 2.22
N VAL A 154 1.76 -18.82 1.79
CA VAL A 154 2.18 -18.73 0.39
C VAL A 154 3.68 -18.96 0.28
N GLN A 155 4.11 -19.66 -0.79
CA GLN A 155 5.52 -19.76 -1.11
C GLN A 155 6.03 -18.42 -1.64
N GLN A 156 7.19 -17.96 -1.14
CA GLN A 156 7.78 -16.70 -1.56
C GLN A 156 8.02 -16.65 -3.07
N SER A 157 8.39 -17.77 -3.70
CA SER A 157 8.59 -17.88 -5.16
C SER A 157 7.30 -17.75 -5.98
N LYS A 158 6.15 -17.66 -5.32
CA LYS A 158 4.84 -17.43 -5.93
C LYS A 158 4.36 -15.98 -5.76
N LEU A 159 5.18 -15.12 -5.15
CA LEU A 159 4.97 -13.69 -5.10
C LEU A 159 5.69 -13.03 -6.27
N LYS A 160 5.00 -12.11 -6.94
CA LYS A 160 5.51 -11.38 -8.08
C LYS A 160 6.59 -10.41 -7.61
N THR A 161 7.84 -10.68 -7.97
CA THR A 161 9.02 -9.94 -7.49
C THR A 161 8.95 -8.43 -7.77
N GLY A 162 8.34 -8.03 -8.91
CA GLY A 162 8.07 -6.63 -9.24
C GLY A 162 7.06 -5.91 -8.33
N THR A 163 6.54 -6.61 -7.31
CA THR A 163 5.63 -6.04 -6.30
C THR A 163 6.19 -6.14 -4.87
N VAL A 164 7.37 -6.76 -4.72
CA VAL A 164 8.09 -6.86 -3.44
C VAL A 164 8.93 -5.60 -3.28
N ILE A 165 8.58 -4.73 -2.32
CA ILE A 165 9.16 -3.38 -2.19
C ILE A 165 10.68 -3.40 -2.11
N GLU A 166 11.28 -4.37 -1.43
CA GLU A 166 12.74 -4.48 -1.28
C GLU A 166 13.41 -4.74 -2.63
N THR A 167 12.81 -5.61 -3.45
CA THR A 167 13.32 -5.93 -4.78
C THR A 167 13.18 -4.73 -5.72
N VAL A 168 12.04 -4.06 -5.66
CA VAL A 168 11.78 -2.89 -6.51
C VAL A 168 12.67 -1.73 -6.11
N LEU A 169 12.84 -1.45 -4.82
CA LEU A 169 13.75 -0.41 -4.32
C LEU A 169 15.19 -0.65 -4.74
N ALA A 170 15.68 -1.89 -4.59
CA ALA A 170 17.04 -2.25 -4.99
C ALA A 170 17.29 -2.05 -6.48
N ASN A 171 16.30 -2.31 -7.33
CA ASN A 171 16.39 -2.05 -8.77
C ASN A 171 16.25 -0.57 -9.11
N TYR A 172 15.29 0.12 -8.47
CA TYR A 172 15.05 1.55 -8.64
C TYR A 172 16.33 2.37 -8.40
N LEU A 173 17.07 2.04 -7.34
CA LEU A 173 18.31 2.73 -6.98
C LEU A 173 19.50 2.41 -7.89
N LYS A 174 19.45 1.35 -8.71
CA LYS A 174 20.44 1.12 -9.78
C LYS A 174 20.25 2.09 -10.94
N GLU A 175 19.01 2.47 -11.20
CA GLU A 175 18.63 3.38 -12.29
C GLU A 175 18.70 4.85 -11.84
N HIS A 176 18.43 5.13 -10.57
CA HIS A 176 18.36 6.48 -9.99
C HIS A 176 19.48 6.72 -8.98
N THR A 177 20.70 6.91 -9.47
CA THR A 177 21.90 6.99 -8.61
C THR A 177 22.05 8.30 -7.83
N SER A 178 21.35 9.36 -8.24
CA SER A 178 21.41 10.69 -7.60
C SER A 178 20.93 10.63 -6.15
N ARG A 179 19.95 9.74 -5.87
CA ARG A 179 19.33 9.54 -4.56
C ARG A 179 18.68 10.80 -3.98
N THR A 180 18.31 11.77 -4.82
CA THR A 180 17.59 12.96 -4.34
C THR A 180 16.14 12.60 -4.00
N LEU A 181 15.53 13.38 -3.11
CA LEU A 181 14.13 13.20 -2.72
C LEU A 181 13.19 13.34 -3.93
N SER A 182 13.53 14.26 -4.86
CA SER A 182 12.81 14.42 -6.12
C SER A 182 12.85 13.14 -6.94
N ASP A 183 14.02 12.55 -7.10
CA ASP A 183 14.19 11.32 -7.88
C ASP A 183 13.51 10.12 -7.20
N MET A 184 13.31 10.15 -5.88
CA MET A 184 12.60 9.10 -5.16
C MET A 184 11.07 9.28 -5.12
N GLN A 185 10.53 10.41 -5.59
CA GLN A 185 9.10 10.69 -5.50
C GLN A 185 8.22 9.66 -6.21
N SER A 186 8.67 9.15 -7.36
CA SER A 186 7.87 8.16 -8.10
C SER A 186 7.75 6.84 -7.32
N PHE A 187 8.85 6.40 -6.70
CA PHE A 187 8.88 5.23 -5.83
C PHE A 187 8.02 5.43 -4.57
N ILE A 188 8.17 6.57 -3.89
CA ILE A 188 7.37 6.94 -2.71
C ILE A 188 5.87 6.87 -3.03
N LYS A 189 5.46 7.42 -4.18
CA LYS A 189 4.04 7.40 -4.61
C LYS A 189 3.58 5.99 -4.97
N GLN A 190 4.39 5.24 -5.73
CA GLN A 190 4.04 3.89 -6.17
C GLN A 190 3.76 2.97 -4.99
N PHE A 191 4.60 3.01 -3.95
CA PHE A 191 4.45 2.17 -2.75
C PHE A 191 3.66 2.84 -1.62
N GLN A 192 3.11 4.04 -1.88
CA GLN A 192 2.34 4.83 -0.92
C GLN A 192 3.06 5.01 0.42
N LEU A 193 4.36 5.35 0.37
CA LEU A 193 5.10 5.61 1.60
C LEU A 193 4.60 6.90 2.26
N GLU A 194 4.35 6.82 3.56
CA GLU A 194 3.85 7.91 4.39
C GLU A 194 5.01 8.72 4.98
N PRO A 195 4.89 10.06 5.06
CA PRO A 195 5.90 10.87 5.72
C PRO A 195 5.90 10.64 7.24
N LEU A 196 7.09 10.60 7.84
CA LEU A 196 7.29 10.55 9.29
C LEU A 196 8.03 11.81 9.76
N ASP A 197 7.46 12.55 10.71
CA ASP A 197 8.03 13.82 11.23
C ASP A 197 8.54 13.69 12.68
N ASN A 198 9.09 12.52 13.04
CA ASN A 198 9.52 12.23 14.42
C ASN A 198 11.03 12.40 14.64
N ASN A 199 11.86 12.23 13.61
CA ASN A 199 13.32 12.19 13.77
C ASN A 199 14.04 13.37 13.09
N LYS A 200 13.68 14.62 13.39
CA LYS A 200 14.43 15.79 12.84
C LYS A 200 15.94 15.70 13.18
N PRO A 201 16.86 16.07 12.27
CA PRO A 201 16.64 16.72 10.96
C PRO A 201 16.41 15.75 9.78
N TYR A 202 16.14 14.47 10.05
CA TYR A 202 15.88 13.48 9.01
C TYR A 202 14.47 13.67 8.43
N ILE A 203 14.35 13.42 7.13
CA ILE A 203 13.07 13.33 6.44
C ILE A 203 12.86 11.86 6.13
N GLU A 204 11.78 11.30 6.62
CA GLU A 204 11.52 9.86 6.55
C GLU A 204 10.23 9.59 5.79
N TYR A 205 10.24 8.52 4.99
CA TYR A 205 9.06 7.98 4.32
C TYR A 205 8.98 6.49 4.57
N TYR A 206 7.85 5.98 5.05
CA TYR A 206 7.75 4.58 5.47
C TYR A 206 6.48 3.89 4.99
N ASN A 207 6.49 2.56 5.02
CA ASN A 207 5.29 1.74 5.05
C ASN A 207 5.34 0.78 6.23
N TYR A 208 4.20 0.18 6.55
CA TYR A 208 4.09 -0.84 7.59
C TYR A 208 4.36 -2.25 7.06
N GLU A 209 4.75 -3.11 7.97
CA GLU A 209 4.79 -4.55 7.75
C GLU A 209 3.37 -5.13 7.64
N SER A 210 3.29 -6.36 7.16
CA SER A 210 2.06 -7.11 7.01
C SER A 210 1.38 -7.35 8.35
N ALA A 211 0.07 -7.13 8.37
CA ALA A 211 -0.76 -7.52 9.50
C ALA A 211 -0.89 -9.05 9.67
N ALA A 212 -0.38 -9.85 8.71
CA ALA A 212 -0.36 -11.31 8.77
C ALA A 212 0.60 -11.87 9.83
N ASP A 213 1.56 -11.06 10.28
CA ASP A 213 2.52 -11.44 11.33
C ASP A 213 2.20 -10.76 12.67
N ASP A 214 1.71 -9.52 12.64
CA ASP A 214 1.33 -8.73 13.82
C ASP A 214 0.15 -7.79 13.47
N PRO A 215 -0.98 -7.82 14.18
CA PRO A 215 -2.12 -6.93 13.90
C PRO A 215 -1.83 -5.43 14.10
N SER A 216 -0.74 -5.07 14.78
CA SER A 216 -0.23 -3.71 14.92
C SER A 216 1.20 -3.64 14.37
N PRO A 217 1.38 -3.80 13.04
CA PRO A 217 2.70 -4.00 12.47
C PRO A 217 3.61 -2.79 12.67
N GLY A 218 4.89 -3.08 12.90
CA GLY A 218 5.95 -2.08 12.85
C GLY A 218 6.23 -1.61 11.41
N TYR A 219 7.25 -0.78 11.25
CA TYR A 219 7.70 -0.37 9.92
C TYR A 219 8.21 -1.56 9.12
N ARG A 220 7.91 -1.57 7.82
CA ARG A 220 8.55 -2.49 6.89
C ARG A 220 9.80 -1.88 6.29
N THR A 221 9.63 -0.79 5.54
CA THR A 221 10.71 -0.03 4.92
C THR A 221 10.58 1.42 5.35
N VAL A 222 11.71 2.05 5.70
CA VAL A 222 11.84 3.48 5.97
C VAL A 222 12.95 4.05 5.10
N LEU A 223 12.61 4.95 4.18
CA LEU A 223 13.57 5.74 3.44
C LEU A 223 14.06 6.90 4.30
N VAL A 224 15.38 7.02 4.47
CA VAL A 224 15.99 8.02 5.34
C VAL A 224 16.73 9.05 4.51
N PHE A 225 16.20 10.26 4.48
CA PHE A 225 16.83 11.40 3.83
C PHE A 225 17.44 12.33 4.86
N HIS A 226 18.55 12.95 4.50
CA HIS A 226 19.07 14.12 5.18
C HIS A 226 19.24 15.24 4.15
N GLN A 227 18.59 16.38 4.40
CA GLN A 227 18.35 17.39 3.37
C GLN A 227 17.62 16.75 2.18
N ASP A 228 18.11 16.88 0.94
CA ASP A 228 17.46 16.22 -0.21
C ASP A 228 17.96 14.79 -0.46
N LYS A 229 19.02 14.32 0.18
CA LYS A 229 19.71 13.09 -0.23
C LYS A 229 19.32 11.89 0.62
N LEU A 230 18.98 10.77 -0.02
CA LEU A 230 18.78 9.47 0.63
C LEU A 230 20.14 8.96 1.14
N ILE A 231 20.26 8.90 2.47
CA ILE A 231 21.48 8.45 3.16
C ILE A 231 21.42 6.97 3.53
N GLY A 232 20.23 6.41 3.61
CA GLY A 232 20.04 5.00 3.90
C GLY A 232 18.59 4.57 3.91
N VAL A 233 18.41 3.29 4.18
CA VAL A 233 17.10 2.64 4.30
C VAL A 233 17.12 1.81 5.57
N VAL A 234 16.09 1.92 6.40
CA VAL A 234 15.83 0.93 7.46
C VAL A 234 14.78 -0.03 6.96
N ASP A 235 14.96 -1.31 7.22
CA ASP A 235 14.03 -2.34 6.78
C ASP A 235 13.89 -3.43 7.85
N SER A 236 12.68 -3.95 8.05
CA SER A 236 12.42 -5.11 8.91
C SER A 236 12.79 -6.44 8.23
N ARG A 237 12.97 -6.42 6.91
CA ARG A 237 13.40 -7.55 6.09
C ARG A 237 14.83 -7.36 5.61
N THR A 238 15.39 -8.44 5.05
CA THR A 238 16.70 -8.37 4.41
C THR A 238 16.60 -7.68 3.05
N LEU A 239 17.42 -6.66 2.85
CA LEU A 239 17.51 -5.86 1.63
C LEU A 239 18.95 -5.88 1.11
N GLN A 240 19.11 -5.86 -0.21
CA GLN A 240 20.42 -5.77 -0.85
C GLN A 240 20.52 -4.48 -1.67
N LEU A 241 21.17 -3.47 -1.09
CA LEU A 241 21.42 -2.19 -1.77
C LEU A 241 22.88 -2.08 -2.17
N ALA A 242 23.12 -1.84 -3.47
CA ALA A 242 24.46 -1.58 -3.98
C ALA A 242 25.05 -0.32 -3.34
N GLY A 243 26.30 -0.40 -2.89
CA GLY A 243 26.99 0.74 -2.28
C GLY A 243 26.54 1.08 -0.84
N ALA A 244 25.66 0.27 -0.23
CA ALA A 244 25.27 0.41 1.17
C ALA A 244 26.01 -0.57 2.08
N LYS A 245 26.24 -0.14 3.32
CA LYS A 245 26.73 -0.98 4.41
C LYS A 245 25.58 -1.33 5.34
N HIS A 246 25.51 -2.61 5.72
CA HIS A 246 24.53 -3.12 6.67
C HIS A 246 24.95 -2.83 8.12
N TYR A 247 23.96 -2.47 8.94
CA TYR A 247 24.03 -2.30 10.38
C TYR A 247 22.82 -2.99 11.01
N GLN A 248 23.02 -3.74 12.08
CA GLN A 248 21.93 -4.27 12.87
C GLN A 248 21.39 -3.16 13.78
N LEU A 249 20.07 -2.98 13.79
CA LEU A 249 19.35 -2.05 14.67
C LEU A 249 18.55 -2.87 15.70
N ASP A 250 17.95 -2.18 16.66
CA ASP A 250 17.13 -2.84 17.69
C ASP A 250 15.83 -3.40 17.08
N ARG A 251 15.18 -4.33 17.79
CA ARG A 251 13.92 -4.98 17.36
C ARG A 251 14.00 -5.63 15.96
N ASP A 252 15.14 -6.27 15.69
CA ASP A 252 15.44 -6.99 14.44
C ASP A 252 15.44 -6.14 13.16
N TYR A 253 15.41 -4.81 13.26
CA TYR A 253 15.54 -3.94 12.10
C TYR A 253 16.97 -3.97 11.51
N HIS A 254 17.05 -3.73 10.21
CA HIS A 254 18.29 -3.67 9.44
C HIS A 254 18.45 -2.29 8.81
N GLY A 255 19.60 -1.66 9.01
CA GLY A 255 19.92 -0.36 8.42
C GLY A 255 20.94 -0.53 7.30
N TYR A 256 20.63 0.01 6.13
CA TYR A 256 21.47 -0.02 4.94
C TYR A 256 21.85 1.41 4.57
N PHE A 257 23.01 1.86 5.04
CA PHE A 257 23.48 3.24 4.82
C PHE A 257 24.54 3.30 3.74
N PHE A 258 24.40 4.24 2.81
CA PHE A 258 25.31 4.37 1.68
C PHE A 258 26.71 4.78 2.14
N ALA A 259 27.74 4.30 1.42
CA ALA A 259 29.14 4.49 1.78
C ALA A 259 29.58 5.96 1.86
N ASP A 260 28.88 6.85 1.16
CA ASP A 260 29.11 8.30 1.15
C ASP A 260 28.32 9.06 2.23
N THR A 261 27.64 8.35 3.12
CA THR A 261 26.96 8.93 4.28
C THR A 261 27.96 9.23 5.39
N ASP A 262 27.93 10.45 5.91
CA ASP A 262 28.74 10.85 7.07
C ASP A 262 28.49 9.92 8.28
N GLU A 263 29.57 9.50 8.92
CA GLU A 263 29.51 8.53 10.01
C GLU A 263 28.78 9.06 11.24
N LYS A 264 28.99 10.34 11.59
CA LYS A 264 28.34 10.94 12.76
C LYS A 264 26.84 11.01 12.53
N LEU A 265 26.45 11.42 11.33
CA LEU A 265 25.07 11.52 10.88
C LEU A 265 24.37 10.15 10.92
N ARG A 266 24.99 9.10 10.34
CA ARG A 266 24.47 7.73 10.45
C ARG A 266 24.28 7.28 11.90
N LYS A 267 25.28 7.47 12.77
CA LYS A 267 25.23 7.04 14.17
C LYS A 267 24.13 7.77 14.96
N GLU A 268 23.95 9.07 14.71
CA GLU A 268 22.88 9.84 15.32
C GLU A 268 21.51 9.31 14.90
N TYR A 269 21.32 9.04 13.60
CA TYR A 269 20.08 8.45 13.10
C TYR A 269 19.77 7.11 13.78
N ILE A 270 20.72 6.17 13.77
CA ILE A 270 20.54 4.84 14.39
C ILE A 270 20.15 4.96 15.87
N THR A 271 20.78 5.88 16.60
CA THR A 271 20.46 6.12 18.01
C THR A 271 19.01 6.59 18.19
N LYS A 272 18.55 7.56 17.38
CA LYS A 272 17.18 8.07 17.44
C LYS A 272 16.15 7.01 17.04
N PHE A 273 16.42 6.28 15.97
CA PHE A 273 15.55 5.20 15.51
C PHE A 273 15.38 4.13 16.59
N ASN A 274 16.48 3.65 17.16
CA ASN A 274 16.45 2.65 18.24
C ASN A 274 15.68 3.16 19.47
N GLN A 275 15.89 4.42 19.87
CA GLN A 275 15.11 5.04 20.95
C GLN A 275 13.62 5.06 20.65
N PHE A 276 13.24 5.42 19.42
CA PHE A 276 11.85 5.45 18.99
C PHE A 276 11.20 4.07 19.03
N VAL A 277 11.80 3.06 18.39
CA VAL A 277 11.19 1.72 18.32
C VAL A 277 11.12 1.05 19.69
N ASN A 278 12.07 1.33 20.59
CA ASN A 278 12.05 0.80 21.96
C ASN A 278 11.08 1.54 22.90
N ALA A 279 10.66 2.76 22.54
CA ALA A 279 9.68 3.53 23.31
C ALA A 279 8.22 3.21 22.92
N ALA A 280 8.00 2.42 21.88
CA ALA A 280 6.68 2.01 21.41
C ALA A 280 6.09 0.80 22.18
N ASP A 281 6.67 0.42 23.32
CA ASP A 281 6.17 -0.60 24.27
C ASP A 281 5.52 0.02 25.51
#